data_AF-A0A1Y0MZS2-F1
#
_entry.id   AF-A0A1Y0MZS2-F1
#
_cell.length_a   1.000
_cell.length_b   1.000
_cell.length_c   1.000
_cell.angle_alpha   90.00
_cell.angle_beta   90.00
_cell.angle_gamma   90.00
#
_symmetry.space_group_name_H-M   'P 1'
#
loop_
_entity.id
_entity.type
_entity.pdbx_description
1 polymer ?
#
loop_
_entity_poly.entity_id
_entity_poly.type
_entity_poly.pdbx_seq_one_letter_code
_entity_poly.pdbx_strand_id
1 'polypeptide(L)'
;MKRNILILLIFFSANLFAQNERFDFLDYQLRKGDFNALNEVSEYFDSKTELTEFLGYHIINTIESNLAKRLVRENSMFLDSEIIIDSTTTSANFKKFLNKNKRNIKFSNLANAFLITPFNKRKTDFEIIEITDFKWNTLNSKRKHLLKLDWVKKNTIDSLVNSKNPLALLQIASILLKNRYRFDEHHDNEEVVDLIQLLTKSQIAVPNESGDLSYHLEKDFYERSKINLVIFFANNYRKYKWDDSVKAFRNDNLKIKEVDKEKTLFEMLSSENDTIAQNAFISLTKLDAQKVSDMSDQYRKARISNNYILPSFEFRFLKQLVYLTDYCKEKNINFEGNENLKTQIELLKTKLTFSERRKLEDKLVDKLTLDDITSFEYWSLIYEKSWSLTYSAGRILDKFYSKNWTKLTNNPKYLEIYLLKSRLFDDLGIIGFCNNYLVKFNGSSNETITSILNLNSKNPKVQSQIERTLAIAKKTN
;
A
#
# COMPACT_ATOMS: atom_id res chain seq x y z
N MET A 1 52.83 23.56 -16.62
CA MET A 1 51.47 23.81 -16.08
C MET A 1 50.52 22.61 -16.21
N LYS A 2 50.39 21.94 -17.38
CA LYS A 2 49.43 20.83 -17.56
C LYS A 2 49.66 19.57 -16.69
N ARG A 3 50.92 19.25 -16.35
CA ARG A 3 51.26 18.06 -15.53
C ARG A 3 50.93 18.22 -14.04
N ASN A 4 51.07 19.43 -13.49
CA ASN A 4 50.74 19.69 -12.09
C ASN A 4 49.22 19.74 -11.85
N ILE A 5 48.43 20.20 -12.84
CA ILE A 5 46.96 20.18 -12.77
C ILE A 5 46.43 18.75 -12.85
N LEU A 6 47.02 17.90 -13.69
CA LEU A 6 46.64 16.49 -13.79
C LEU A 6 46.97 15.70 -12.51
N ILE A 7 48.13 15.93 -11.91
CA ILE A 7 48.52 15.32 -10.63
C ILE A 7 47.58 15.78 -9.51
N LEU A 8 47.25 17.07 -9.46
CA LEU A 8 46.30 17.62 -8.49
C LEU A 8 44.90 16.98 -8.65
N LEU A 9 44.41 16.83 -9.88
CA LEU A 9 43.12 16.19 -10.17
C LEU A 9 43.10 14.69 -9.81
N ILE A 10 44.22 13.98 -10.00
CA ILE A 10 44.36 12.57 -9.57
C ILE A 10 44.39 12.46 -8.04
N PHE A 11 45.03 13.40 -7.33
CA PHE A 11 45.02 13.42 -5.87
C PHE A 11 43.64 13.79 -5.29
N PHE A 12 42.89 14.68 -5.94
CA PHE A 12 41.53 15.00 -5.51
C PHE A 12 40.56 13.84 -5.76
N SER A 13 40.65 13.14 -6.89
CA SER A 13 39.81 11.96 -7.14
C SER A 13 40.18 10.80 -6.21
N ALA A 14 41.47 10.50 -6.00
CA ALA A 14 41.90 9.42 -5.12
C ALA A 14 41.43 9.62 -3.66
N ASN A 15 41.44 10.85 -3.14
CA ASN A 15 40.95 11.12 -1.78
C ASN A 15 39.42 10.98 -1.66
N LEU A 16 38.66 11.39 -2.68
CA LEU A 16 37.20 11.23 -2.67
C LEU A 16 36.78 9.75 -2.77
N PHE A 17 37.49 8.94 -3.56
CA PHE A 17 37.22 7.50 -3.63
C PHE A 17 37.68 6.74 -2.38
N ALA A 18 38.84 7.08 -1.81
CA ALA A 18 39.37 6.41 -0.61
C ALA A 18 38.54 6.68 0.67
N GLN A 19 37.86 7.82 0.78
CA GLN A 19 36.99 8.11 1.93
C GLN A 19 35.74 7.22 1.94
N ASN A 20 35.13 6.98 0.77
CA ASN A 20 34.01 6.04 0.66
C ASN A 20 34.46 4.61 1.00
N GLU A 21 35.64 4.18 0.54
CA GLU A 21 36.19 2.86 0.87
C GLU A 21 36.34 2.64 2.39
N ARG A 22 36.65 3.69 3.16
CA ARG A 22 36.77 3.58 4.62
C ARG A 22 35.42 3.35 5.30
N PHE A 23 34.38 4.07 4.92
CA PHE A 23 33.04 3.85 5.47
C PHE A 23 32.44 2.53 5.04
N ASP A 24 32.67 2.10 3.79
CA ASP A 24 32.27 0.78 3.30
C ASP A 24 32.95 -0.35 4.09
N PHE A 25 34.24 -0.20 4.38
CA PHE A 25 34.97 -1.13 5.24
C PHE A 25 34.40 -1.16 6.66
N LEU A 26 34.12 0.00 7.26
CA LEU A 26 33.55 0.07 8.61
C LEU A 26 32.14 -0.53 8.66
N ASP A 27 31.29 -0.28 7.66
CA ASP A 27 29.97 -0.91 7.55
C ASP A 27 30.10 -2.44 7.46
N TYR A 28 30.99 -2.94 6.60
CA TYR A 28 31.29 -4.36 6.51
C TYR A 28 31.70 -4.96 7.86
N GLN A 29 32.61 -4.31 8.60
CA GLN A 29 33.05 -4.78 9.92
C GLN A 29 31.94 -4.75 10.97
N LEU A 30 31.11 -3.71 10.97
CA LEU A 30 29.92 -3.63 11.83
C LEU A 30 28.97 -4.80 11.57
N ARG A 31 28.74 -5.16 10.30
CA ARG A 31 27.91 -6.31 9.90
C ARG A 31 28.51 -7.67 10.27
N LYS A 32 29.82 -7.73 10.52
CA LYS A 32 30.52 -8.91 11.06
C LYS A 32 30.54 -8.96 12.59
N GLY A 33 30.05 -7.91 13.25
CA GLY A 33 30.03 -7.82 14.70
C GLY A 33 31.33 -7.38 15.32
N ASP A 34 32.19 -6.70 14.57
CA ASP A 34 33.39 -6.07 15.13
C ASP A 34 33.00 -4.86 15.98
N PHE A 35 33.11 -5.00 17.30
CA PHE A 35 32.82 -3.92 18.24
C PHE A 35 33.80 -2.75 18.09
N ASN A 36 35.03 -2.98 17.63
CA ASN A 36 35.98 -1.88 17.45
C ASN A 36 35.55 -0.94 16.33
N ALA A 37 34.88 -1.45 15.30
CA ALA A 37 34.29 -0.62 14.25
C ALA A 37 33.26 0.38 14.79
N LEU A 38 32.52 0.08 15.88
CA LEU A 38 31.66 1.09 16.54
C LEU A 38 32.47 2.25 17.13
N ASN A 39 33.63 1.95 17.72
CA ASN A 39 34.51 2.99 18.25
C ASN A 39 35.15 3.80 17.12
N GLU A 40 35.56 3.17 16.02
CA GLU A 40 36.17 3.85 14.88
C GLU A 40 35.15 4.74 14.14
N VAL A 41 33.93 4.26 13.92
CA VAL A 41 32.86 5.08 13.32
C VAL A 41 32.51 6.28 14.21
N SER A 42 32.61 6.15 15.53
CA SER A 42 32.32 7.25 16.45
C SER A 42 33.23 8.47 16.28
N GLU A 43 34.43 8.32 15.70
CA GLU A 43 35.39 9.42 15.51
C GLU A 43 34.87 10.45 14.50
N TYR A 44 34.00 10.01 13.60
CA TYR A 44 33.45 10.83 12.54
C TYR A 44 32.17 11.57 12.95
N PHE A 45 31.62 11.34 14.15
CA PHE A 45 30.34 11.91 14.60
C PHE A 45 30.34 13.44 14.65
N ASP A 46 31.50 14.07 14.83
CA ASP A 46 31.64 15.53 14.87
C ASP A 46 32.25 16.10 13.57
N SER A 47 32.61 15.24 12.61
CA SER A 47 33.24 15.66 11.37
C SER A 47 32.29 16.46 10.46
N LYS A 48 32.86 17.49 9.82
CA LYS A 48 32.18 18.35 8.83
C LYS A 48 32.71 18.16 7.42
N THR A 49 33.59 17.19 7.21
CA THR A 49 34.10 16.84 5.89
C THR A 49 32.94 16.44 5.00
N GLU A 50 32.82 17.11 3.86
CA GLU A 50 31.83 16.79 2.83
C GLU A 50 32.25 15.53 2.08
N LEU A 51 31.27 14.69 1.74
CA LEU A 51 31.45 13.52 0.91
C LEU A 51 30.25 13.33 -0.01
N THR A 52 30.45 12.55 -1.06
CA THR A 52 29.41 12.23 -2.04
C THR A 52 29.09 10.75 -1.97
N GLU A 53 27.82 10.44 -1.74
CA GLU A 53 27.26 9.09 -1.77
C GLU A 53 26.44 8.88 -3.05
N PHE A 54 26.35 7.63 -3.48
CA PHE A 54 25.55 7.23 -4.62
C PHE A 54 24.42 6.32 -4.16
N LEU A 55 23.18 6.67 -4.50
CA LEU A 55 21.99 5.83 -4.29
C LEU A 55 21.42 5.49 -5.67
N GLY A 56 21.80 4.33 -6.22
CA GLY A 56 21.64 4.04 -7.63
C GLY A 56 22.26 5.14 -8.53
N TYR A 57 21.42 5.86 -9.27
CA TYR A 57 21.85 6.97 -10.13
C TYR A 57 21.79 8.35 -9.45
N HIS A 58 21.32 8.42 -8.20
CA HIS A 58 21.24 9.67 -7.46
C HIS A 58 22.57 10.00 -6.78
N ILE A 59 23.03 11.24 -6.97
CA ILE A 59 24.20 11.80 -6.30
C ILE A 59 23.72 12.55 -5.06
N ILE A 60 24.20 12.15 -3.89
CA ILE A 60 23.83 12.75 -2.60
C ILE A 60 25.08 13.37 -1.98
N ASN A 61 25.05 14.68 -1.77
CA ASN A 61 26.09 15.37 -1.01
C ASN A 61 25.71 15.38 0.48
N THR A 62 26.63 14.92 1.32
CA THR A 62 26.43 14.83 2.77
C THR A 62 27.75 15.12 3.49
N ILE A 63 27.78 14.92 4.81
CA ILE A 63 29.00 15.00 5.62
C ILE A 63 29.27 13.68 6.33
N GLU A 64 30.54 13.43 6.67
CA GLU A 64 30.98 12.24 7.40
C GLU A 64 30.16 11.97 8.68
N SER A 65 29.78 13.01 9.42
CA SER A 65 28.94 12.88 10.62
C SER A 65 27.59 12.22 10.36
N ASN A 66 26.92 12.60 9.26
CA ASN A 66 25.61 12.05 8.91
C ASN A 66 25.74 10.58 8.49
N LEU A 67 26.76 10.27 7.69
CA LEU A 67 27.07 8.91 7.26
C LEU A 67 27.40 8.01 8.45
N ALA A 68 28.31 8.44 9.33
CA ALA A 68 28.70 7.69 10.53
C ALA A 68 27.50 7.37 11.44
N LYS A 69 26.63 8.36 11.68
CA LYS A 69 25.40 8.16 12.47
C LYS A 69 24.41 7.23 11.78
N ARG A 70 24.29 7.29 10.45
CA ARG A 70 23.48 6.34 9.67
C ARG A 70 24.03 4.92 9.81
N LEU A 71 25.33 4.70 9.63
CA LEU A 71 25.94 3.38 9.77
C LEU A 71 25.71 2.76 11.16
N VAL A 72 25.80 3.56 12.22
CA VAL A 72 25.48 3.07 13.56
C VAL A 72 24.00 2.70 13.68
N ARG A 73 23.08 3.51 13.17
CA ARG A 73 21.63 3.19 13.18
C ARG A 73 21.32 1.92 12.39
N GLU A 74 21.90 1.76 11.20
CA GLU A 74 21.68 0.59 10.33
C GLU A 74 22.28 -0.72 10.89
N ASN A 75 23.31 -0.61 11.75
CA ASN A 75 24.02 -1.74 12.34
C ASN A 75 23.84 -1.89 13.85
N SER A 76 22.93 -1.14 14.45
CA SER A 76 22.53 -1.31 15.84
C SER A 76 21.02 -1.33 15.98
N MET A 77 20.56 -1.89 17.08
CA MET A 77 19.15 -2.00 17.45
C MET A 77 18.98 -1.54 18.89
N PHE A 78 19.71 -0.49 19.28
CA PHE A 78 19.58 0.12 20.60
C PHE A 78 18.18 0.72 20.76
N LEU A 79 17.66 0.68 21.97
CA LEU A 79 16.40 1.34 22.30
C LEU A 79 16.64 2.83 22.53
N ASP A 80 15.66 3.69 22.27
CA ASP A 80 15.75 5.12 22.58
C ASP A 80 16.00 5.37 24.08
N SER A 81 15.52 4.46 24.94
CA SER A 81 15.81 4.48 26.39
C SER A 81 17.27 4.13 26.73
N GLU A 82 18.00 3.51 25.81
CA GLU A 82 19.42 3.18 25.95
C GLU A 82 20.30 4.30 25.37
N ILE A 83 19.99 4.73 24.14
CA ILE A 83 20.62 5.87 23.46
C ILE A 83 19.75 6.34 22.29
N ILE A 84 19.68 7.66 22.09
CA ILE A 84 19.14 8.28 20.89
C ILE A 84 20.33 8.75 20.04
N ILE A 85 20.37 8.36 18.77
CA ILE A 85 21.42 8.76 17.81
C ILE A 85 20.83 9.73 16.80
N ASP A 86 21.10 11.01 17.02
CA ASP A 86 20.54 12.12 16.24
C ASP A 86 21.61 13.16 15.85
N SER A 87 21.16 14.30 15.31
CA SER A 87 22.05 15.40 14.91
C SER A 87 22.85 15.99 16.07
N THR A 88 22.40 15.85 17.31
CA THR A 88 23.04 16.39 18.53
C THR A 88 24.03 15.42 19.18
N THR A 89 24.01 14.15 18.78
CA THR A 89 24.92 13.15 19.32
C THR A 89 26.36 13.41 18.85
N THR A 90 27.27 13.66 19.78
CA THR A 90 28.70 13.91 19.52
C THR A 90 29.53 12.64 19.62
N SER A 91 30.77 12.67 19.13
CA SER A 91 31.75 11.58 19.28
C SER A 91 31.97 11.25 20.75
N ALA A 92 32.15 12.27 21.59
CA ALA A 92 32.37 12.09 23.03
C ALA A 92 31.16 11.42 23.71
N ASN A 93 29.94 11.84 23.38
CA ASN A 93 28.71 11.25 23.92
C ASN A 93 28.61 9.76 23.56
N PHE A 94 28.84 9.43 22.28
CA PHE A 94 28.74 8.05 21.81
C PHE A 94 29.87 7.16 22.35
N LYS A 95 31.13 7.62 22.37
CA LYS A 95 32.26 6.90 23.00
C LYS A 95 32.01 6.64 24.49
N LYS A 96 31.45 7.62 25.21
CA LYS A 96 31.05 7.43 26.64
C LYS A 96 29.98 6.34 26.77
N PHE A 97 28.99 6.32 25.89
CA PHE A 97 27.96 5.26 25.85
C PHE A 97 28.57 3.89 25.57
N LEU A 98 29.45 3.76 24.56
CA LEU A 98 30.12 2.51 24.21
C LEU A 98 30.97 1.98 25.38
N ASN A 99 31.76 2.84 26.02
CA ASN A 99 32.58 2.47 27.16
C ASN A 99 31.75 2.02 28.37
N LYS A 100 30.69 2.77 28.70
CA LYS A 100 29.78 2.43 29.80
C LYS A 100 29.10 1.07 29.58
N ASN A 101 28.74 0.75 28.34
CA ASN A 101 27.95 -0.44 28.00
C ASN A 101 28.74 -1.57 27.33
N LYS A 102 30.08 -1.48 27.27
CA LYS A 102 30.95 -2.42 26.53
C LYS A 102 30.66 -3.90 26.81
N ARG A 103 30.35 -4.27 28.06
CA ARG A 103 30.06 -5.66 28.44
C ARG A 103 28.64 -6.12 28.06
N ASN A 104 27.72 -5.16 27.92
CA ASN A 104 26.29 -5.39 27.68
C ASN A 104 25.95 -5.33 26.19
N ILE A 105 26.71 -4.59 25.38
CA ILE A 105 26.56 -4.57 23.93
C ILE A 105 26.98 -5.93 23.38
N LYS A 106 26.07 -6.59 22.67
CA LYS A 106 26.28 -7.89 22.02
C LYS A 106 25.90 -7.79 20.56
N PHE A 107 26.66 -8.49 19.72
CA PHE A 107 26.26 -8.69 18.34
C PHE A 107 25.19 -9.78 18.25
N SER A 108 24.10 -9.50 17.54
CA SER A 108 22.99 -10.43 17.36
C SER A 108 22.97 -11.00 15.96
N ASN A 109 23.21 -12.31 15.87
CA ASN A 109 23.06 -13.06 14.63
C ASN A 109 21.61 -13.10 14.11
N LEU A 110 20.61 -12.67 14.91
CA LEU A 110 19.23 -12.56 14.44
C LEU A 110 19.01 -11.29 13.60
N ALA A 111 19.79 -10.23 13.83
CA ALA A 111 19.63 -8.95 13.13
C ALA A 111 20.84 -8.55 12.29
N ASN A 112 21.98 -9.23 12.45
CA ASN A 112 23.30 -8.74 12.01
C ASN A 112 23.53 -7.29 12.47
N ALA A 113 23.32 -7.07 13.78
CA ALA A 113 23.39 -5.75 14.41
C ALA A 113 23.72 -5.86 15.90
N PHE A 114 24.25 -4.79 16.46
CA PHE A 114 24.53 -4.66 17.89
C PHE A 114 23.28 -4.30 18.69
N LEU A 115 23.14 -4.90 19.88
CA LEU A 115 22.06 -4.58 20.81
C LEU A 115 22.53 -4.67 22.26
N ILE A 116 21.86 -3.95 23.16
CA ILE A 116 22.01 -4.12 24.61
C ILE A 116 20.87 -5.00 25.12
N THR A 117 19.62 -4.62 24.90
CA THR A 117 18.45 -5.42 25.29
C THR A 117 18.14 -6.51 24.25
N PRO A 118 18.25 -7.81 24.57
CA PRO A 118 17.93 -8.91 23.65
C PRO A 118 16.45 -8.92 23.22
N PHE A 119 16.15 -9.41 22.02
CA PHE A 119 14.78 -9.43 21.49
C PHE A 119 13.77 -10.18 22.38
N ASN A 120 14.18 -11.28 23.02
CA ASN A 120 13.34 -12.05 23.96
C ASN A 120 13.14 -11.37 25.34
N LYS A 121 13.71 -10.18 25.55
CA LYS A 121 13.43 -9.32 26.71
C LYS A 121 12.62 -8.08 26.33
N ARG A 122 12.36 -7.87 25.04
CA ARG A 122 11.52 -6.77 24.54
C ARG A 122 10.08 -7.23 24.44
N LYS A 123 9.16 -6.27 24.44
CA LYS A 123 7.72 -6.47 24.22
C LYS A 123 7.32 -5.76 22.93
N THR A 124 6.32 -6.30 22.27
CA THR A 124 5.65 -5.66 21.13
C THR A 124 4.17 -5.98 21.24
N ASP A 125 3.34 -5.04 20.80
CA ASP A 125 1.96 -5.33 20.49
C ASP A 125 1.90 -6.18 19.22
N PHE A 126 0.82 -6.94 19.08
CA PHE A 126 0.57 -7.74 17.89
C PHE A 126 -0.91 -8.10 17.78
N GLU A 127 -1.32 -8.44 16.57
CA GLU A 127 -2.60 -9.07 16.29
C GLU A 127 -2.39 -10.26 15.35
N ILE A 128 -3.16 -11.32 15.54
CA ILE A 128 -3.11 -12.50 14.67
C ILE A 128 -4.50 -12.73 14.13
N ILE A 129 -4.59 -12.84 12.81
CA ILE A 129 -5.81 -13.21 12.11
C ILE A 129 -5.58 -14.50 11.34
N GLU A 130 -6.66 -15.25 11.12
CA GLU A 130 -6.63 -16.39 10.21
C GLU A 130 -6.25 -15.94 8.80
N ILE A 131 -5.53 -16.81 8.09
CA ILE A 131 -5.33 -16.62 6.65
C ILE A 131 -6.62 -17.06 5.92
N THR A 132 -7.02 -16.32 4.89
CA THR A 132 -8.18 -16.70 4.08
C THR A 132 -7.93 -18.01 3.34
N ASP A 133 -8.99 -18.72 2.97
CA ASP A 133 -8.86 -19.93 2.14
C ASP A 133 -8.20 -19.62 0.78
N PHE A 134 -8.48 -18.44 0.22
CA PHE A 134 -7.89 -18.00 -1.05
C PHE A 134 -6.36 -17.87 -0.95
N LYS A 135 -5.86 -17.14 0.05
CA LYS A 135 -4.43 -17.00 0.27
C LYS A 135 -3.80 -18.32 0.72
N TRP A 136 -4.48 -19.10 1.57
CA TRP A 136 -4.00 -20.44 1.98
C TRP A 136 -3.79 -21.38 0.79
N ASN A 137 -4.75 -21.45 -0.13
CA ASN A 137 -4.65 -22.28 -1.33
C ASN A 137 -3.52 -21.79 -2.24
N THR A 138 -3.36 -20.47 -2.37
CA THR A 138 -2.26 -19.84 -3.13
C THR A 138 -0.90 -20.16 -2.53
N LEU A 139 -0.74 -20.06 -1.21
CA LEU A 139 0.53 -20.39 -0.54
C LEU A 139 0.84 -21.89 -0.60
N ASN A 140 -0.18 -22.74 -0.46
CA ASN A 140 0.03 -24.19 -0.54
C ASN A 140 0.44 -24.67 -1.91
N SER A 141 -0.11 -24.10 -2.99
CA SER A 141 0.35 -24.42 -4.34
C SER A 141 1.83 -24.04 -4.54
N LYS A 142 2.28 -22.96 -3.89
CA LYS A 142 3.68 -22.49 -3.86
C LYS A 142 4.57 -23.19 -2.82
N ARG A 143 4.04 -24.04 -1.92
CA ARG A 143 4.80 -24.63 -0.78
C ARG A 143 6.14 -25.26 -1.18
N LYS A 144 6.14 -26.09 -2.22
CA LYS A 144 7.36 -26.78 -2.69
C LYS A 144 8.41 -25.78 -3.20
N HIS A 145 7.97 -24.69 -3.83
CA HIS A 145 8.84 -23.64 -4.33
C HIS A 145 9.41 -22.81 -3.18
N LEU A 146 8.54 -22.30 -2.29
CA LEU A 146 8.95 -21.51 -1.12
C LEU A 146 9.98 -22.25 -0.24
N LEU A 147 9.81 -23.55 -0.01
CA LEU A 147 10.74 -24.35 0.78
C LEU A 147 12.06 -24.72 0.05
N LYS A 148 12.18 -24.42 -1.25
CA LYS A 148 13.37 -24.72 -2.07
C LYS A 148 14.22 -23.49 -2.41
N LEU A 149 13.77 -22.30 -2.05
CA LEU A 149 14.48 -21.03 -2.28
C LEU A 149 15.90 -21.08 -1.68
N ASP A 150 16.85 -20.42 -2.33
CA ASP A 150 18.26 -20.50 -1.96
C ASP A 150 18.52 -19.95 -0.56
N TRP A 151 17.85 -18.85 -0.18
CA TRP A 151 17.96 -18.29 1.15
C TRP A 151 17.38 -19.22 2.23
N VAL A 152 16.36 -20.03 1.91
CA VAL A 152 15.79 -21.02 2.83
C VAL A 152 16.82 -22.10 3.13
N LYS A 153 17.46 -22.66 2.09
CA LYS A 153 18.51 -23.69 2.23
C LYS A 153 19.77 -23.16 2.92
N LYS A 154 20.25 -21.98 2.50
CA LYS A 154 21.44 -21.33 3.07
C LYS A 154 21.31 -21.10 4.57
N ASN A 155 20.09 -20.86 5.05
CA ASN A 155 19.79 -20.66 6.47
C ASN A 155 19.21 -21.91 7.15
N THR A 156 19.25 -23.08 6.50
CA THR A 156 18.78 -24.38 7.03
C THR A 156 17.32 -24.41 7.47
N ILE A 157 16.50 -23.49 6.95
CA ILE A 157 15.09 -23.33 7.34
C ILE A 157 14.29 -24.55 6.87
N ASP A 158 14.59 -25.08 5.68
CA ASP A 158 14.03 -26.33 5.17
C ASP A 158 14.26 -27.50 6.14
N SER A 159 15.48 -27.63 6.67
CA SER A 159 15.85 -28.67 7.63
C SER A 159 15.11 -28.51 8.96
N LEU A 160 14.94 -27.27 9.44
CA LEU A 160 14.14 -26.98 10.64
C LEU A 160 12.65 -27.30 10.43
N VAL A 161 12.08 -26.98 9.26
CA VAL A 161 10.70 -27.32 8.93
C VAL A 161 10.51 -28.83 8.81
N ASN A 162 11.43 -29.54 8.14
CA ASN A 162 11.38 -31.00 7.99
C ASN A 162 11.47 -31.72 9.34
N SER A 163 12.28 -31.19 10.27
CA SER A 163 12.39 -31.68 11.65
C SER A 163 11.28 -31.16 12.58
N LYS A 164 10.27 -30.44 12.05
CA LYS A 164 9.14 -29.89 12.80
C LYS A 164 9.58 -28.95 13.94
N ASN A 165 10.71 -28.27 13.78
CA ASN A 165 11.29 -27.41 14.80
C ASN A 165 10.78 -25.96 14.63
N PRO A 166 10.04 -25.40 15.60
CA PRO A 166 9.47 -24.06 15.48
C PRO A 166 10.51 -22.94 15.48
N LEU A 167 11.79 -23.24 15.75
CA LEU A 167 12.90 -22.31 15.53
C LEU A 167 12.94 -21.79 14.09
N ALA A 168 12.41 -22.55 13.12
CA ALA A 168 12.22 -22.10 11.74
C ALA A 168 11.53 -20.73 11.67
N LEU A 169 10.46 -20.52 12.45
CA LEU A 169 9.68 -19.29 12.44
C LEU A 169 10.51 -18.07 12.87
N LEU A 170 11.31 -18.22 13.93
CA LEU A 170 12.23 -17.18 14.39
C LEU A 170 13.34 -16.90 13.36
N GLN A 171 13.86 -17.94 12.71
CA GLN A 171 14.88 -17.78 11.67
C GLN A 171 14.32 -17.05 10.45
N ILE A 172 13.10 -17.37 10.00
CA ILE A 172 12.47 -16.67 8.86
C ILE A 172 12.23 -15.20 9.20
N ALA A 173 11.71 -14.88 10.39
CA ALA A 173 11.57 -13.50 10.84
C ALA A 173 12.93 -12.77 10.95
N SER A 174 13.98 -13.48 11.36
CA SER A 174 15.35 -12.97 11.35
C SER A 174 15.84 -12.62 9.95
N ILE A 175 15.51 -13.43 8.94
CA ILE A 175 15.82 -13.11 7.53
C ILE A 175 15.12 -11.84 7.10
N LEU A 176 13.83 -11.67 7.43
CA LEU A 176 13.09 -10.46 7.11
C LEU A 176 13.81 -9.21 7.67
N LEU A 177 14.24 -9.25 8.93
CA LEU A 177 14.98 -8.14 9.54
C LEU A 177 16.38 -7.94 8.96
N LYS A 178 17.06 -9.00 8.56
CA LYS A 178 18.38 -8.89 7.89
C LYS A 178 18.25 -8.28 6.50
N ASN A 179 17.14 -8.53 5.82
CA ASN A 179 16.76 -7.92 4.54
C ASN A 179 16.10 -6.52 4.71
N ARG A 180 16.24 -5.88 5.88
CA ARG A 180 15.77 -4.51 6.08
C ARG A 180 16.45 -3.56 5.10
N TYR A 181 15.78 -2.44 4.84
CA TYR A 181 16.39 -1.38 4.06
C TYR A 181 17.67 -0.88 4.74
N ARG A 182 18.73 -0.80 3.95
CA ARG A 182 19.96 -0.08 4.25
C ARG A 182 20.27 0.77 3.04
N PHE A 183 21.10 1.80 3.21
CA PHE A 183 21.48 2.65 2.10
C PHE A 183 21.99 1.82 0.90
N ASP A 184 21.37 2.04 -0.27
CA ASP A 184 21.62 1.31 -1.54
C ASP A 184 21.36 -0.21 -1.53
N GLU A 185 20.68 -0.74 -0.50
CA GLU A 185 20.31 -2.15 -0.42
C GLU A 185 18.79 -2.34 -0.41
N HIS A 186 18.32 -3.09 -1.41
CA HIS A 186 16.90 -3.39 -1.60
C HIS A 186 16.69 -4.90 -1.71
N HIS A 187 15.71 -5.40 -0.99
CA HIS A 187 15.32 -6.81 -1.00
C HIS A 187 13.83 -6.95 -1.22
N ASP A 188 13.42 -7.87 -2.09
CA ASP A 188 12.05 -8.34 -2.12
C ASP A 188 11.83 -9.29 -0.93
N ASN A 189 10.83 -8.97 -0.11
CA ASN A 189 10.53 -9.65 1.13
C ASN A 189 9.22 -10.45 1.08
N GLU A 190 8.54 -10.48 -0.07
CA GLU A 190 7.24 -11.13 -0.24
C GLU A 190 7.32 -12.63 0.11
N GLU A 191 8.32 -13.34 -0.41
CA GLU A 191 8.49 -14.78 -0.16
C GLU A 191 8.81 -15.10 1.32
N VAL A 192 9.46 -14.18 2.03
CA VAL A 192 9.81 -14.36 3.45
C VAL A 192 8.53 -14.32 4.30
N VAL A 193 7.66 -13.33 4.04
CA VAL A 193 6.37 -13.19 4.73
C VAL A 193 5.44 -14.33 4.34
N ASP A 194 5.36 -14.68 3.06
CA ASP A 194 4.57 -15.79 2.54
C ASP A 194 4.96 -17.12 3.21
N LEU A 195 6.25 -17.38 3.45
CA LEU A 195 6.68 -18.58 4.14
C LEU A 195 6.25 -18.60 5.61
N ILE A 196 6.28 -17.46 6.32
CA ILE A 196 5.75 -17.37 7.70
C ILE A 196 4.25 -17.66 7.71
N GLN A 197 3.49 -17.06 6.79
CA GLN A 197 2.04 -17.26 6.70
C GLN A 197 1.70 -18.72 6.36
N LEU A 198 2.43 -19.33 5.43
CA LEU A 198 2.29 -20.75 5.08
C LEU A 198 2.57 -21.67 6.27
N LEU A 199 3.61 -21.36 7.04
CA LEU A 199 4.03 -22.19 8.18
C LEU A 199 3.25 -21.91 9.45
N THR A 200 2.42 -20.87 9.53
CA THR A 200 1.59 -20.58 10.70
C THR A 200 0.09 -20.66 10.42
N LYS A 201 -0.31 -20.72 9.14
CA LYS A 201 -1.70 -20.58 8.69
C LYS A 201 -2.37 -19.32 9.28
N SER A 202 -1.61 -18.24 9.40
CA SER A 202 -2.07 -17.00 10.02
C SER A 202 -1.34 -15.79 9.44
N GLN A 203 -1.97 -14.61 9.52
CA GLN A 203 -1.30 -13.32 9.30
C GLN A 203 -1.04 -12.67 10.66
N ILE A 204 0.20 -12.25 10.89
CA ILE A 204 0.64 -11.63 12.14
C ILE A 204 0.92 -10.17 11.84
N ALA A 205 0.15 -9.27 12.43
CA ALA A 205 0.41 -7.84 12.38
C ALA A 205 1.18 -7.37 13.60
N VAL A 206 2.10 -6.44 13.37
CA VAL A 206 2.91 -5.80 14.40
C VAL A 206 3.03 -4.30 14.10
N PRO A 207 3.31 -3.45 15.10
CA PRO A 207 3.43 -2.01 14.90
C PRO A 207 4.54 -1.66 13.90
N ASN A 208 4.23 -0.76 12.97
CA ASN A 208 5.18 -0.15 12.05
C ASN A 208 5.80 1.13 12.65
N GLU A 209 6.48 1.93 11.84
CA GLU A 209 7.14 3.17 12.26
C GLU A 209 6.16 4.22 12.82
N SER A 210 4.92 4.24 12.30
CA SER A 210 3.86 5.13 12.79
C SER A 210 3.18 4.61 14.06
N GLY A 211 3.52 3.39 14.51
CA GLY A 211 2.83 2.71 15.61
C GLY A 211 1.57 1.94 15.21
N ASP A 212 1.16 2.00 13.93
CA ASP A 212 0.00 1.29 13.42
C ASP A 212 0.33 -0.21 13.20
N LEU A 213 -0.63 -1.10 13.48
CA LEU A 213 -0.48 -2.52 13.17
C LEU A 213 -0.47 -2.73 11.65
N SER A 214 0.64 -3.27 11.11
CA SER A 214 0.79 -3.58 9.69
C SER A 214 0.61 -5.06 9.42
N TYR A 215 -0.28 -5.41 8.49
CA TYR A 215 -0.46 -6.77 7.96
C TYR A 215 0.39 -7.05 6.71
N HIS A 216 1.07 -6.02 6.19
CA HIS A 216 1.81 -6.04 4.93
C HIS A 216 3.29 -5.76 5.17
N LEU A 217 3.90 -6.59 6.03
CA LEU A 217 5.27 -6.43 6.51
C LEU A 217 6.32 -6.41 5.39
N GLU A 218 6.02 -7.06 4.27
CA GLU A 218 6.81 -7.08 3.05
C GLU A 218 6.86 -5.73 2.33
N LYS A 219 5.86 -4.86 2.56
CA LYS A 219 5.77 -3.52 1.95
C LYS A 219 6.24 -2.40 2.90
N ASP A 220 6.44 -2.70 4.18
CA ASP A 220 6.96 -1.73 5.12
C ASP A 220 8.40 -1.38 4.77
N PHE A 221 8.66 -0.10 4.48
CA PHE A 221 10.00 0.38 4.16
C PHE A 221 10.92 0.34 5.40
N TYR A 222 10.47 0.96 6.49
CA TYR A 222 11.19 1.03 7.76
C TYR A 222 11.29 -0.33 8.45
N GLU A 223 12.28 -0.46 9.33
CA GLU A 223 12.65 -1.71 10.00
C GLU A 223 11.80 -2.03 11.23
N ARG A 224 11.04 -1.07 11.78
CA ARG A 224 10.32 -1.21 13.05
C ARG A 224 9.41 -2.44 13.09
N SER A 225 8.61 -2.67 12.05
CA SER A 225 7.73 -3.84 11.98
C SER A 225 8.53 -5.15 11.86
N LYS A 226 9.65 -5.15 11.14
CA LYS A 226 10.56 -6.30 11.03
C LYS A 226 11.20 -6.64 12.37
N ILE A 227 11.63 -5.62 13.13
CA ILE A 227 12.14 -5.76 14.51
C ILE A 227 11.05 -6.37 15.40
N ASN A 228 9.83 -5.82 15.34
CA ASN A 228 8.71 -6.26 16.15
C ASN A 228 8.31 -7.71 15.83
N LEU A 229 8.37 -8.13 14.56
CA LEU A 229 8.13 -9.53 14.19
C LEU A 229 9.17 -10.47 14.80
N VAL A 230 10.45 -10.08 14.82
CA VAL A 230 11.52 -10.85 15.50
C VAL A 230 11.28 -10.90 17.01
N ILE A 231 10.87 -9.79 17.64
CA ILE A 231 10.50 -9.75 19.06
C ILE A 231 9.34 -10.70 19.34
N PHE A 232 8.29 -10.67 18.51
CA PHE A 232 7.14 -11.57 18.63
C PHE A 232 7.59 -13.04 18.61
N PHE A 233 8.35 -13.45 17.59
CA PHE A 233 8.79 -14.84 17.50
C PHE A 233 9.80 -15.19 18.58
N ALA A 234 10.72 -14.32 18.96
CA ALA A 234 11.70 -14.58 20.02
C ALA A 234 11.03 -14.93 21.36
N ASN A 235 9.85 -14.35 21.61
CA ASN A 235 9.05 -14.59 22.81
C ASN A 235 8.06 -15.77 22.68
N ASN A 236 7.69 -16.20 21.46
CA ASN A 236 6.57 -17.12 21.25
C ASN A 236 6.91 -18.39 20.47
N TYR A 237 8.01 -18.47 19.70
CA TYR A 237 8.27 -19.59 18.78
C TYR A 237 8.25 -20.95 19.51
N ARG A 238 8.77 -21.04 20.73
CA ARG A 238 8.81 -22.29 21.52
C ARG A 238 7.42 -22.84 21.89
N LYS A 239 6.38 -22.01 21.84
CA LYS A 239 5.00 -22.40 22.14
C LYS A 239 4.29 -22.98 20.92
N TYR A 240 4.87 -22.83 19.73
CA TYR A 240 4.32 -23.40 18.51
C TYR A 240 4.60 -24.91 18.44
N LYS A 241 3.60 -25.69 18.04
CA LYS A 241 3.66 -27.12 17.80
C LYS A 241 3.29 -27.42 16.37
N TRP A 242 3.94 -28.42 15.77
CA TRP A 242 3.61 -28.82 14.40
C TRP A 242 2.28 -29.58 14.35
N ASP A 243 1.40 -29.16 13.44
CA ASP A 243 0.16 -29.87 13.08
C ASP A 243 0.34 -30.55 11.72
N ASP A 244 0.33 -31.88 11.74
CA ASP A 244 0.50 -32.70 10.56
C ASP A 244 -0.69 -32.66 9.58
N SER A 245 -1.88 -32.29 10.04
CA SER A 245 -3.08 -32.24 9.19
C SER A 245 -3.03 -31.09 8.19
N VAL A 246 -2.54 -29.92 8.64
CA VAL A 246 -2.40 -28.70 7.82
C VAL A 246 -0.96 -28.40 7.41
N LYS A 247 0.01 -29.19 7.89
CA LYS A 247 1.45 -29.02 7.64
C LYS A 247 1.92 -27.61 8.00
N ALA A 248 1.54 -27.15 9.18
CA ALA A 248 1.87 -25.84 9.72
C ALA A 248 2.05 -25.90 11.24
N PHE A 249 2.71 -24.90 11.80
CA PHE A 249 2.85 -24.69 13.22
C PHE A 249 1.63 -23.98 13.80
N ARG A 250 1.08 -24.49 14.90
CA ARG A 250 -0.02 -23.90 15.67
C ARG A 250 0.41 -23.52 17.07
N ASN A 251 -0.20 -22.48 17.61
CA ASN A 251 0.01 -22.06 18.99
C ASN A 251 -1.35 -21.78 19.65
N ASP A 252 -1.83 -22.77 20.41
CA ASP A 252 -3.16 -22.73 21.03
C ASP A 252 -3.26 -21.69 22.16
N ASN A 253 -2.14 -21.07 22.56
CA ASN A 253 -2.12 -20.02 23.59
C ASN A 253 -2.29 -18.61 23.01
N LEU A 254 -2.30 -18.47 21.68
CA LEU A 254 -2.47 -17.18 21.03
C LEU A 254 -3.90 -17.05 20.52
N LYS A 255 -4.53 -15.90 20.79
CA LYS A 255 -5.84 -15.58 20.25
C LYS A 255 -5.68 -15.25 18.76
N ILE A 256 -6.28 -16.08 17.91
CA ILE A 256 -6.40 -15.85 16.48
C ILE A 256 -7.81 -15.32 16.22
N LYS A 257 -7.93 -14.18 15.53
CA LYS A 257 -9.23 -13.67 15.10
C LYS A 257 -9.62 -14.29 13.77
N GLU A 258 -10.91 -14.54 13.61
CA GLU A 258 -11.47 -14.97 12.33
C GLU A 258 -11.32 -13.87 11.27
N VAL A 259 -11.23 -14.30 10.02
CA VAL A 259 -11.10 -13.40 8.89
C VAL A 259 -12.47 -13.07 8.29
N ASP A 260 -12.70 -11.78 8.07
CA ASP A 260 -13.95 -11.33 7.47
C ASP A 260 -14.01 -11.57 5.96
N LYS A 261 -15.22 -11.73 5.42
CA LYS A 261 -15.45 -11.93 3.97
C LYS A 261 -14.82 -10.84 3.10
N GLU A 262 -14.80 -9.58 3.58
CA GLU A 262 -14.20 -8.46 2.86
C GLU A 262 -12.71 -8.70 2.63
N LYS A 263 -11.99 -9.23 3.63
CA LYS A 263 -10.54 -9.51 3.53
C LYS A 263 -10.24 -10.52 2.44
N THR A 264 -11.03 -11.60 2.35
CA THR A 264 -10.93 -12.57 1.25
C THR A 264 -11.09 -11.91 -0.11
N LEU A 265 -12.09 -11.03 -0.28
CA LEU A 265 -12.31 -10.34 -1.55
C LEU A 265 -11.19 -9.34 -1.86
N PHE A 266 -10.66 -8.63 -0.87
CA PHE A 266 -9.52 -7.72 -1.05
C PHE A 266 -8.27 -8.47 -1.50
N GLU A 267 -8.00 -9.66 -0.97
CA GLU A 267 -6.89 -10.50 -1.43
C GLU A 267 -7.11 -11.02 -2.86
N MET A 268 -8.36 -11.31 -3.23
CA MET A 268 -8.71 -11.71 -4.60
C MET A 268 -8.51 -10.61 -5.64
N LEU A 269 -8.43 -9.32 -5.25
CA LEU A 269 -8.12 -8.22 -6.18
C LEU A 269 -6.73 -8.34 -6.82
N SER A 270 -5.80 -9.02 -6.14
CA SER A 270 -4.43 -9.28 -6.64
C SER A 270 -4.31 -10.60 -7.40
N SER A 271 -5.42 -11.31 -7.62
CA SER A 271 -5.45 -12.55 -8.39
C SER A 271 -4.94 -12.33 -9.81
N GLU A 272 -4.04 -13.18 -10.30
CA GLU A 272 -3.62 -13.19 -11.72
C GLU A 272 -4.77 -13.56 -12.67
N ASN A 273 -5.82 -14.21 -12.16
CA ASN A 273 -7.03 -14.46 -12.93
C ASN A 273 -7.95 -13.23 -12.92
N ASP A 274 -8.07 -12.58 -14.07
CA ASP A 274 -8.87 -11.36 -14.30
C ASP A 274 -10.33 -11.52 -13.87
N THR A 275 -10.92 -12.70 -14.09
CA THR A 275 -12.32 -12.96 -13.71
C THR A 275 -12.50 -12.98 -12.20
N ILE A 276 -11.57 -13.59 -11.46
CA ILE A 276 -11.59 -13.60 -9.99
C ILE A 276 -11.45 -12.18 -9.45
N ALA A 277 -10.46 -11.42 -9.95
CA ALA A 277 -10.22 -10.06 -9.50
C ALA A 277 -11.41 -9.14 -9.79
N GLN A 278 -11.96 -9.19 -11.01
CA GLN A 278 -13.10 -8.38 -11.41
C GLN A 278 -14.35 -8.70 -10.59
N ASN A 279 -14.65 -9.97 -10.36
CA ASN A 279 -15.80 -10.39 -9.56
C ASN A 279 -15.64 -10.00 -8.09
N ALA A 280 -14.42 -10.08 -7.54
CA ALA A 280 -14.15 -9.62 -6.19
C ALA A 280 -14.37 -8.10 -6.06
N PHE A 281 -13.89 -7.32 -7.04
CA PHE A 281 -14.12 -5.88 -7.10
C PHE A 281 -15.63 -5.53 -7.12
N ILE A 282 -16.39 -6.15 -8.03
CA ILE A 282 -17.85 -5.97 -8.13
C ILE A 282 -18.57 -6.42 -6.85
N SER A 283 -18.08 -7.44 -6.17
CA SER A 283 -18.68 -7.91 -4.92
C SER A 283 -18.42 -6.91 -3.79
N LEU A 284 -17.20 -6.39 -3.68
CA LEU A 284 -16.82 -5.39 -2.67
C LEU A 284 -17.62 -4.09 -2.81
N THR A 285 -17.94 -3.64 -4.04
CA THR A 285 -18.80 -2.46 -4.21
C THR A 285 -20.19 -2.65 -3.59
N LYS A 286 -20.61 -3.88 -3.25
CA LYS A 286 -21.95 -4.16 -2.69
C LYS A 286 -21.92 -4.47 -1.20
N LEU A 287 -20.78 -4.38 -0.52
CA LEU A 287 -20.67 -4.65 0.91
C LEU A 287 -20.82 -3.37 1.74
N ASP A 288 -20.49 -3.46 3.04
CA ASP A 288 -20.56 -2.32 3.96
C ASP A 288 -19.62 -1.20 3.52
N ALA A 289 -20.17 0.00 3.32
CA ALA A 289 -19.44 1.11 2.71
C ALA A 289 -18.28 1.61 3.59
N GLN A 290 -18.48 1.68 4.91
CA GLN A 290 -17.47 2.17 5.83
C GLN A 290 -16.29 1.19 5.90
N LYS A 291 -16.58 -0.10 6.09
CA LYS A 291 -15.58 -1.16 6.17
C LYS A 291 -14.76 -1.27 4.89
N VAL A 292 -15.41 -1.30 3.73
CA VAL A 292 -14.71 -1.36 2.42
C VAL A 292 -13.90 -0.10 2.17
N SER A 293 -14.40 1.07 2.57
CA SER A 293 -13.66 2.35 2.49
C SER A 293 -12.39 2.30 3.34
N ASP A 294 -12.47 1.84 4.59
CA ASP A 294 -11.33 1.78 5.51
C ASP A 294 -10.27 0.78 5.02
N MET A 295 -10.70 -0.40 4.55
CA MET A 295 -9.80 -1.39 3.96
C MET A 295 -9.17 -0.89 2.65
N SER A 296 -9.92 -0.15 1.81
CA SER A 296 -9.38 0.46 0.60
C SER A 296 -8.26 1.46 0.93
N ASP A 297 -8.41 2.24 2.00
CA ASP A 297 -7.36 3.15 2.47
C ASP A 297 -6.14 2.41 3.01
N GLN A 298 -6.34 1.32 3.75
CA GLN A 298 -5.25 0.47 4.26
C GLN A 298 -4.44 -0.16 3.10
N TYR A 299 -5.10 -0.81 2.16
CA TYR A 299 -4.45 -1.47 1.02
C TYR A 299 -3.74 -0.46 0.10
N ARG A 300 -4.35 0.71 -0.14
CA ARG A 300 -3.74 1.80 -0.90
C ARG A 300 -2.48 2.34 -0.23
N LYS A 301 -2.52 2.56 1.10
CA LYS A 301 -1.35 3.04 1.86
C LYS A 301 -0.21 2.01 1.84
N ALA A 302 -0.54 0.73 1.92
CA ALA A 302 0.40 -0.38 1.82
C ALA A 302 0.91 -0.63 0.39
N ARG A 303 0.39 0.09 -0.63
CA ARG A 303 0.81 -0.04 -2.04
C ARG A 303 0.69 -1.48 -2.56
N ILE A 304 -0.40 -2.17 -2.18
CA ILE A 304 -0.65 -3.53 -2.63
C ILE A 304 -0.92 -3.53 -4.13
N SER A 305 -0.19 -4.38 -4.86
CA SER A 305 -0.40 -4.57 -6.28
C SER A 305 -1.71 -5.32 -6.53
N ASN A 306 -2.38 -4.98 -7.63
CA ASN A 306 -3.67 -5.49 -8.01
C ASN A 306 -3.65 -5.96 -9.48
N ASN A 307 -4.68 -6.71 -9.87
CA ASN A 307 -4.85 -7.12 -11.25
C ASN A 307 -5.08 -5.90 -12.17
N TYR A 308 -4.39 -5.87 -13.31
CA TYR A 308 -4.43 -4.79 -14.29
C TYR A 308 -5.82 -4.56 -14.94
N ILE A 309 -6.73 -5.54 -14.87
CA ILE A 309 -8.11 -5.43 -15.38
C ILE A 309 -8.95 -4.43 -14.58
N LEU A 310 -8.59 -4.22 -13.31
CA LEU A 310 -9.29 -3.32 -12.40
C LEU A 310 -9.06 -1.85 -12.78
N PRO A 311 -9.95 -0.93 -12.36
CA PRO A 311 -9.79 0.50 -12.65
C PRO A 311 -8.42 1.05 -12.25
N SER A 312 -7.92 2.06 -12.96
CA SER A 312 -6.54 2.57 -12.80
C SER A 312 -6.17 3.07 -11.38
N PHE A 313 -7.18 3.42 -10.57
CA PHE A 313 -7.03 3.72 -9.14
C PHE A 313 -8.04 2.89 -8.35
N GLU A 314 -7.92 1.57 -8.43
CA GLU A 314 -8.89 0.58 -7.95
C GLU A 314 -9.42 0.88 -6.55
N PHE A 315 -8.56 1.19 -5.57
CA PHE A 315 -9.01 1.45 -4.20
C PHE A 315 -9.75 2.79 -4.07
N ARG A 316 -9.44 3.79 -4.90
CA ARG A 316 -10.23 5.04 -4.95
C ARG A 316 -11.58 4.77 -5.60
N PHE A 317 -11.59 4.06 -6.73
CA PHE A 317 -12.83 3.68 -7.42
C PHE A 317 -13.74 2.85 -6.50
N LEU A 318 -13.18 1.82 -5.86
CA LEU A 318 -13.91 0.95 -4.96
C LEU A 318 -14.56 1.75 -3.81
N LYS A 319 -13.79 2.64 -3.19
CA LYS A 319 -14.30 3.54 -2.14
C LYS A 319 -15.47 4.39 -2.62
N GLN A 320 -15.41 4.97 -3.82
CA GLN A 320 -16.52 5.81 -4.32
C GLN A 320 -17.72 4.97 -4.78
N LEU A 321 -17.47 3.82 -5.41
CA LEU A 321 -18.52 2.92 -5.89
C LEU A 321 -19.28 2.29 -4.73
N VAL A 322 -18.63 1.91 -3.62
CA VAL A 322 -19.35 1.36 -2.46
C VAL A 322 -20.27 2.40 -1.80
N TYR A 323 -19.87 3.68 -1.74
CA TYR A 323 -20.78 4.74 -1.28
C TYR A 323 -21.94 4.99 -2.27
N LEU A 324 -21.68 4.87 -3.57
CA LEU A 324 -22.73 5.01 -4.59
C LEU A 324 -23.78 3.90 -4.46
N THR A 325 -23.35 2.65 -4.39
CA THR A 325 -24.26 1.49 -4.30
C THR A 325 -25.00 1.46 -2.97
N ASP A 326 -24.37 1.85 -1.86
CA ASP A 326 -25.00 1.96 -0.54
C ASP A 326 -26.14 2.99 -0.57
N TYR A 327 -25.87 4.19 -1.12
CA TYR A 327 -26.90 5.19 -1.33
C TYR A 327 -28.02 4.70 -2.27
N CYS A 328 -27.66 4.00 -3.35
CA CYS A 328 -28.64 3.44 -4.27
C CYS A 328 -29.56 2.42 -3.58
N LYS A 329 -29.03 1.57 -2.70
CA LYS A 329 -29.83 0.65 -1.90
C LYS A 329 -30.76 1.40 -0.95
N GLU A 330 -30.25 2.40 -0.22
CA GLU A 330 -31.06 3.22 0.69
C GLU A 330 -32.23 3.90 -0.02
N LYS A 331 -32.02 4.37 -1.26
CA LYS A 331 -33.01 5.09 -2.06
C LYS A 331 -33.79 4.22 -3.05
N ASN A 332 -33.63 2.90 -3.03
CA ASN A 332 -34.22 1.96 -4.01
C ASN A 332 -33.97 2.37 -5.46
N ILE A 333 -32.73 2.77 -5.77
CA ILE A 333 -32.28 3.12 -7.13
C ILE A 333 -31.59 1.88 -7.72
N ASN A 334 -32.03 1.47 -8.90
CA ASN A 334 -31.40 0.38 -9.62
C ASN A 334 -30.05 0.83 -10.20
N PHE A 335 -28.95 0.32 -9.65
CA PHE A 335 -27.60 0.54 -10.17
C PHE A 335 -27.04 -0.68 -10.92
N GLU A 336 -27.70 -1.84 -10.87
CA GLU A 336 -27.26 -3.04 -11.58
C GLU A 336 -27.72 -3.05 -13.03
N GLY A 337 -28.83 -2.38 -13.33
CA GLY A 337 -29.44 -2.32 -14.65
C GLY A 337 -30.06 -3.64 -15.07
N ASN A 338 -30.65 -3.66 -16.26
CA ASN A 338 -31.19 -4.87 -16.88
C ASN A 338 -30.18 -5.52 -17.85
N GLU A 339 -30.45 -6.77 -18.24
CA GLU A 339 -29.58 -7.55 -19.12
C GLU A 339 -29.39 -6.92 -20.50
N ASN A 340 -30.39 -6.20 -21.02
CA ASN A 340 -30.26 -5.49 -22.28
C ASN A 340 -29.21 -4.37 -22.17
N LEU A 341 -29.24 -3.57 -21.10
CA LEU A 341 -28.24 -2.53 -20.85
C LEU A 341 -26.84 -3.13 -20.72
N LYS A 342 -26.68 -4.19 -19.91
CA LYS A 342 -25.39 -4.89 -19.76
C LYS A 342 -24.86 -5.40 -21.10
N THR A 343 -25.72 -6.00 -21.92
CA THR A 343 -25.36 -6.45 -23.28
C THR A 343 -24.88 -5.30 -24.17
N GLN A 344 -25.52 -4.12 -24.11
CA GLN A 344 -25.06 -2.96 -24.88
C GLN A 344 -23.71 -2.43 -24.36
N ILE A 345 -23.47 -2.46 -23.05
CA ILE A 345 -22.19 -2.07 -22.43
C ILE A 345 -21.09 -3.04 -22.86
N GLU A 346 -21.34 -4.35 -22.83
CA GLU A 346 -20.42 -5.36 -23.34
C GLU A 346 -20.10 -5.13 -24.82
N LEU A 347 -21.10 -4.80 -25.65
CA LEU A 347 -20.87 -4.48 -27.05
C LEU A 347 -19.97 -3.23 -27.21
N LEU A 348 -20.15 -2.19 -26.38
CA LEU A 348 -19.31 -1.00 -26.39
C LEU A 348 -17.85 -1.27 -26.01
N LYS A 349 -17.59 -2.32 -25.21
CA LYS A 349 -16.23 -2.77 -24.84
C LYS A 349 -15.49 -3.40 -26.02
N THR A 350 -16.22 -3.92 -27.01
CA THR A 350 -15.64 -4.57 -28.19
C THR A 350 -15.15 -3.58 -29.24
N LYS A 351 -14.43 -4.09 -30.24
CA LYS A 351 -14.00 -3.32 -31.41
C LYS A 351 -15.17 -3.17 -32.39
N LEU A 352 -15.70 -1.95 -32.47
CA LEU A 352 -16.74 -1.54 -33.42
C LEU A 352 -16.15 -0.56 -34.43
N THR A 353 -16.68 -0.53 -35.65
CA THR A 353 -16.39 0.57 -36.57
C THR A 353 -16.93 1.90 -36.01
N PHE A 354 -16.42 3.03 -36.52
CA PHE A 354 -16.91 4.35 -36.10
C PHE A 354 -18.43 4.50 -36.29
N SER A 355 -18.96 4.04 -37.43
CA SER A 355 -20.39 4.12 -37.76
C SER A 355 -21.24 3.26 -36.82
N GLU A 356 -20.86 2.00 -36.58
CA GLU A 356 -21.56 1.09 -35.66
C GLU A 356 -21.54 1.63 -34.22
N ARG A 357 -20.38 2.14 -33.78
CA ARG A 357 -20.24 2.71 -32.45
C ARG A 357 -21.14 3.93 -32.27
N ARG A 358 -21.15 4.87 -33.23
CA ARG A 358 -22.02 6.05 -33.16
C ARG A 358 -23.50 5.69 -33.17
N LYS A 359 -23.92 4.74 -34.03
CA LYS A 359 -25.29 4.22 -34.01
C LYS A 359 -25.67 3.63 -32.66
N LEU A 360 -24.77 2.88 -32.02
CA LEU A 360 -25.00 2.30 -30.70
C LEU A 360 -25.06 3.36 -29.60
N GLU A 361 -24.16 4.35 -29.63
CA GLU A 361 -24.18 5.50 -28.71
C GLU A 361 -25.47 6.30 -28.81
N ASP A 362 -25.90 6.65 -30.02
CA ASP A 362 -27.13 7.42 -30.23
C ASP A 362 -28.36 6.61 -29.78
N LYS A 363 -28.40 5.31 -30.07
CA LYS A 363 -29.42 4.38 -29.55
C LYS A 363 -29.47 4.38 -28.02
N LEU A 364 -28.32 4.39 -27.34
CA LEU A 364 -28.26 4.44 -25.87
C LEU A 364 -28.72 5.79 -25.33
N VAL A 365 -28.30 6.90 -25.93
CA VAL A 365 -28.77 8.26 -25.57
C VAL A 365 -30.30 8.38 -25.68
N ASP A 366 -30.89 7.70 -26.67
CA ASP A 366 -32.34 7.76 -26.89
C ASP A 366 -33.15 6.83 -26.00
N LYS A 367 -32.59 5.67 -25.63
CA LYS A 367 -33.32 4.63 -24.87
C LYS A 367 -33.09 4.65 -23.37
N LEU A 368 -31.94 5.15 -22.90
CA LEU A 368 -31.70 5.29 -21.47
C LEU A 368 -32.74 6.23 -20.85
N THR A 369 -33.13 5.94 -19.61
CA THR A 369 -33.95 6.83 -18.79
C THR A 369 -33.14 7.39 -17.62
N LEU A 370 -33.69 8.36 -16.89
CA LEU A 370 -33.07 8.88 -15.67
C LEU A 370 -32.98 7.81 -14.56
N ASP A 371 -33.80 6.75 -14.62
CA ASP A 371 -33.69 5.60 -13.72
C ASP A 371 -32.58 4.64 -14.15
N ASP A 372 -32.26 4.54 -15.44
CA ASP A 372 -31.23 3.64 -15.96
C ASP A 372 -29.80 4.23 -15.90
N ILE A 373 -29.67 5.56 -15.95
CA ILE A 373 -28.38 6.22 -16.20
C ILE A 373 -27.34 5.90 -15.13
N THR A 374 -27.75 5.75 -13.87
CA THR A 374 -26.86 5.38 -12.77
C THR A 374 -26.27 3.98 -12.96
N SER A 375 -27.05 3.04 -13.52
CA SER A 375 -26.55 1.71 -13.86
C SER A 375 -25.49 1.76 -14.97
N PHE A 376 -25.71 2.61 -15.98
CA PHE A 376 -24.75 2.80 -17.07
C PHE A 376 -23.43 3.39 -16.56
N GLU A 377 -23.48 4.40 -15.68
CA GLU A 377 -22.29 5.00 -15.06
C GLU A 377 -21.55 4.00 -14.17
N TYR A 378 -22.27 3.27 -13.32
CA TYR A 378 -21.70 2.24 -12.44
C TYR A 378 -20.88 1.23 -13.24
N TRP A 379 -21.48 0.61 -14.27
CA TRP A 379 -20.76 -0.38 -15.07
C TRP A 379 -19.64 0.22 -15.93
N SER A 380 -19.79 1.47 -16.39
CA SER A 380 -18.71 2.15 -17.12
C SER A 380 -17.49 2.41 -16.23
N LEU A 381 -17.69 2.70 -14.94
CA LEU A 381 -16.61 2.86 -13.96
C LEU A 381 -15.99 1.52 -13.54
N ILE A 382 -16.81 0.47 -13.39
CA ILE A 382 -16.33 -0.90 -13.13
C ILE A 382 -15.37 -1.37 -14.24
N TYR A 383 -15.64 -1.00 -15.49
CA TYR A 383 -14.86 -1.39 -16.66
C TYR A 383 -14.03 -0.22 -17.24
N GLU A 384 -13.58 0.71 -16.40
CA GLU A 384 -12.84 1.93 -16.82
C GLU A 384 -11.64 1.63 -17.73
N LYS A 385 -10.96 0.50 -17.51
CA LYS A 385 -9.84 0.04 -18.35
C LYS A 385 -10.22 -0.25 -19.81
N SER A 386 -11.50 -0.46 -20.10
CA SER A 386 -11.96 -0.56 -21.48
C SER A 386 -12.06 0.83 -22.11
N TRP A 387 -10.97 1.30 -22.71
CA TRP A 387 -10.91 2.62 -23.35
C TRP A 387 -12.04 2.86 -24.37
N SER A 388 -12.41 1.83 -25.13
CA SER A 388 -13.53 1.90 -26.08
C SER A 388 -14.86 2.22 -25.38
N LEU A 389 -15.15 1.57 -24.26
CA LEU A 389 -16.31 1.89 -23.43
C LEU A 389 -16.16 3.27 -22.80
N THR A 390 -15.02 3.59 -22.18
CA THR A 390 -14.77 4.86 -21.47
C THR A 390 -15.00 6.09 -22.37
N TYR A 391 -14.49 6.07 -23.60
CA TYR A 391 -14.75 7.15 -24.56
C TYR A 391 -16.22 7.25 -24.96
N SER A 392 -16.89 6.12 -25.12
CA SER A 392 -18.30 6.07 -25.49
C SER A 392 -19.17 6.56 -24.33
N ALA A 393 -18.84 6.17 -23.10
CA ALA A 393 -19.53 6.57 -21.88
C ALA A 393 -19.51 8.09 -21.71
N GLY A 394 -18.36 8.74 -21.89
CA GLY A 394 -18.29 10.21 -21.82
C GLY A 394 -19.22 10.90 -22.82
N ARG A 395 -19.27 10.43 -24.08
CA ARG A 395 -20.15 10.99 -25.11
C ARG A 395 -21.63 10.73 -24.84
N ILE A 396 -21.97 9.52 -24.40
CA ILE A 396 -23.35 9.14 -24.05
C ILE A 396 -23.84 9.99 -22.89
N LEU A 397 -23.05 10.07 -21.80
CA LEU A 397 -23.43 10.82 -20.60
C LEU A 397 -23.60 12.30 -20.89
N ASP A 398 -22.69 12.91 -21.65
CA ASP A 398 -22.79 14.33 -22.01
C ASP A 398 -24.08 14.64 -22.77
N LYS A 399 -24.34 13.90 -23.86
CA LYS A 399 -25.56 14.04 -24.67
C LYS A 399 -26.82 13.73 -23.86
N PHE A 400 -26.81 12.63 -23.10
CA PHE A 400 -27.96 12.17 -22.33
C PHE A 400 -28.37 13.19 -21.27
N TYR A 401 -27.41 13.71 -20.49
CA TYR A 401 -27.71 14.71 -19.47
C TYR A 401 -28.15 16.04 -20.08
N SER A 402 -27.56 16.47 -21.20
CA SER A 402 -28.03 17.68 -21.91
C SER A 402 -29.47 17.53 -22.39
N LYS A 403 -29.81 16.38 -23.00
CA LYS A 403 -31.16 16.08 -23.51
C LYS A 403 -32.21 16.04 -22.39
N ASN A 404 -31.84 15.58 -21.20
CA ASN A 404 -32.76 15.39 -20.08
C ASN A 404 -32.59 16.45 -18.97
N TRP A 405 -31.85 17.54 -19.23
CA TRP A 405 -31.41 18.48 -18.18
C TRP A 405 -32.58 19.05 -17.36
N THR A 406 -33.59 19.61 -18.02
CA THR A 406 -34.77 20.17 -17.37
C THR A 406 -35.54 19.12 -16.54
N LYS A 407 -35.65 17.88 -17.04
CA LYS A 407 -36.33 16.79 -16.31
C LYS A 407 -35.53 16.38 -15.07
N LEU A 408 -34.20 16.38 -15.17
CA LEU A 408 -33.29 16.06 -14.09
C LEU A 408 -33.35 17.14 -13.00
N THR A 409 -33.20 18.41 -13.37
CA THR A 409 -33.12 19.51 -12.40
C THR A 409 -34.45 19.81 -11.70
N ASN A 410 -35.58 19.55 -12.37
CA ASN A 410 -36.91 19.73 -11.76
C ASN A 410 -37.37 18.53 -10.93
N ASN A 411 -36.58 17.46 -10.84
CA ASN A 411 -36.90 16.29 -10.02
C ASN A 411 -35.90 16.18 -8.87
N PRO A 412 -36.33 16.39 -7.60
CA PRO A 412 -35.44 16.35 -6.45
C PRO A 412 -34.63 15.06 -6.32
N LYS A 413 -35.23 13.89 -6.62
CA LYS A 413 -34.55 12.59 -6.55
C LYS A 413 -33.40 12.52 -7.57
N TYR A 414 -33.64 12.94 -8.82
CA TYR A 414 -32.63 12.88 -9.88
C TYR A 414 -31.53 13.94 -9.69
N LEU A 415 -31.91 15.14 -9.24
CA LEU A 415 -30.94 16.19 -8.91
C LEU A 415 -30.05 15.76 -7.74
N GLU A 416 -30.61 15.16 -6.69
CA GLU A 416 -29.86 14.69 -5.53
C GLU A 416 -28.81 13.64 -5.90
N ILE A 417 -29.19 12.59 -6.65
CA ILE A 417 -28.22 11.58 -7.08
C ILE A 417 -27.20 12.14 -8.07
N TYR A 418 -27.58 13.10 -8.93
CA TYR A 418 -26.62 13.76 -9.82
C TYR A 418 -25.54 14.51 -9.03
N LEU A 419 -25.94 15.28 -8.02
CA LEU A 419 -25.01 15.99 -7.14
C LEU A 419 -24.18 15.02 -6.29
N LEU A 420 -24.77 13.94 -5.76
CA LEU A 420 -24.00 12.90 -5.07
C LEU A 420 -22.91 12.33 -5.99
N LYS A 421 -23.28 11.90 -7.20
CA LYS A 421 -22.34 11.36 -8.19
C LYS A 421 -21.23 12.35 -8.51
N SER A 422 -21.55 13.64 -8.66
CA SER A 422 -20.52 14.66 -8.89
C SER A 422 -19.46 14.69 -7.79
N ARG A 423 -19.85 14.55 -6.50
CA ARG A 423 -18.88 14.49 -5.40
C ARG A 423 -18.07 13.21 -5.40
N LEU A 424 -18.74 12.07 -5.57
CA LEU A 424 -18.09 10.77 -5.58
C LEU A 424 -17.08 10.68 -6.73
N PHE A 425 -17.42 11.20 -7.90
CA PHE A 425 -16.59 11.11 -9.09
C PHE A 425 -15.43 12.13 -9.07
N ASP A 426 -15.62 13.32 -8.47
CA ASP A 426 -14.53 14.26 -8.17
C ASP A 426 -13.43 13.58 -7.31
N ASP A 427 -13.81 12.69 -6.39
CA ASP A 427 -12.88 12.00 -5.48
C ASP A 427 -12.14 10.81 -6.10
N LEU A 428 -12.42 10.45 -7.36
CA LEU A 428 -11.67 9.42 -8.09
C LEU A 428 -10.23 9.89 -8.39
N GLY A 429 -10.03 11.19 -8.59
CA GLY A 429 -8.72 11.78 -8.91
C GLY A 429 -8.21 11.46 -10.32
N ILE A 430 -9.13 11.23 -11.27
CA ILE A 430 -8.84 11.07 -12.70
C ILE A 430 -9.20 12.34 -13.47
N ILE A 431 -8.71 12.50 -14.71
CA ILE A 431 -9.16 13.55 -15.62
C ILE A 431 -10.24 12.97 -16.55
N GLY A 432 -11.32 13.69 -16.80
CA GLY A 432 -12.34 13.28 -17.77
C GLY A 432 -13.74 13.78 -17.43
N PHE A 433 -14.76 13.16 -18.06
CA PHE A 433 -16.17 13.53 -17.88
C PHE A 433 -16.63 13.48 -16.42
N CYS A 434 -16.04 12.59 -15.61
CA CYS A 434 -16.29 12.46 -14.17
C CYS A 434 -16.14 13.77 -13.39
N ASN A 435 -15.27 14.69 -13.83
CA ASN A 435 -15.05 15.98 -13.15
C ASN A 435 -15.89 17.14 -13.72
N ASN A 436 -16.68 16.87 -14.76
CA ASN A 436 -17.38 17.92 -15.52
C ASN A 436 -18.88 18.01 -15.19
N TYR A 437 -19.35 17.27 -14.17
CA TYR A 437 -20.77 17.28 -13.80
C TYR A 437 -21.25 18.69 -13.43
N LEU A 438 -20.46 19.39 -12.62
CA LEU A 438 -20.85 20.73 -12.16
C LEU A 438 -20.79 21.79 -13.29
N VAL A 439 -20.02 21.55 -14.35
CA VAL A 439 -19.91 22.47 -15.50
C VAL A 439 -21.28 22.65 -16.18
N LYS A 440 -22.16 21.64 -16.15
CA LYS A 440 -23.51 21.74 -16.71
C LYS A 440 -24.41 22.75 -16.01
N PHE A 441 -24.03 23.23 -14.82
CA PHE A 441 -24.75 24.28 -14.11
C PHE A 441 -24.29 25.70 -14.48
N ASN A 442 -23.27 25.87 -15.33
CA ASN A 442 -22.90 27.19 -15.84
C ASN A 442 -24.07 27.81 -16.62
N GLY A 443 -24.40 29.07 -16.32
CA GLY A 443 -25.53 29.76 -16.95
C GLY A 443 -26.89 29.11 -16.66
N SER A 444 -27.05 28.45 -15.50
CA SER A 444 -28.32 27.83 -15.10
C SER A 444 -29.45 28.85 -15.05
N SER A 445 -30.65 28.44 -15.47
CA SER A 445 -31.85 29.25 -15.34
C SER A 445 -32.26 29.47 -13.88
N ASN A 446 -33.07 30.51 -13.62
CA ASN A 446 -33.58 30.80 -12.28
C ASN A 446 -34.41 29.63 -11.72
N GLU A 447 -35.12 28.88 -12.57
CA GLU A 447 -35.86 27.68 -12.16
C GLU A 447 -34.90 26.60 -11.64
N THR A 448 -33.79 26.37 -12.35
CA THR A 448 -32.76 25.40 -11.92
C THR A 448 -32.12 25.82 -10.61
N ILE A 449 -31.77 27.11 -10.45
CA ILE A 449 -31.23 27.65 -9.19
C ILE A 449 -32.22 27.45 -8.04
N THR A 450 -33.51 27.70 -8.29
CA THR A 450 -34.58 27.50 -7.30
C THR A 450 -34.70 26.03 -6.91
N SER A 451 -34.66 25.11 -7.88
CA SER A 451 -34.67 23.66 -7.61
C SER A 451 -33.48 23.22 -6.76
N ILE A 452 -32.28 23.79 -6.98
CA ILE A 452 -31.09 23.51 -6.16
C ILE A 452 -31.28 24.05 -4.73
N LEU A 453 -31.75 25.28 -4.57
CA LEU A 453 -31.99 25.89 -3.26
C LEU A 453 -33.05 25.13 -2.44
N ASN A 454 -34.04 24.56 -3.11
CA ASN A 454 -35.11 23.79 -2.49
C ASN A 454 -34.71 22.33 -2.20
N LEU A 455 -33.54 21.88 -2.67
CA LEU A 455 -33.09 20.52 -2.45
C LEU A 455 -32.61 20.33 -1.00
N ASN A 456 -33.39 19.60 -0.22
CA ASN A 456 -33.04 19.26 1.16
C ASN A 456 -32.48 17.83 1.25
N SER A 457 -31.16 17.71 1.30
CA SER A 457 -30.48 16.42 1.49
C SER A 457 -29.84 16.34 2.87
N LYS A 458 -29.94 15.16 3.51
CA LYS A 458 -29.19 14.84 4.74
C LYS A 458 -27.78 14.32 4.47
N ASN A 459 -27.44 14.05 3.19
CA ASN A 459 -26.13 13.51 2.83
C ASN A 459 -25.08 14.64 2.79
N PRO A 460 -24.02 14.59 3.62
CA PRO A 460 -23.01 15.66 3.66
C PRO A 460 -22.31 15.90 2.32
N LYS A 461 -22.12 14.86 1.50
CA LYS A 461 -21.52 14.99 0.16
C LYS A 461 -22.43 15.78 -0.78
N VAL A 462 -23.75 15.60 -0.68
CA VAL A 462 -24.72 16.36 -1.48
C VAL A 462 -24.78 17.82 -1.00
N GLN A 463 -24.84 18.05 0.31
CA GLN A 463 -24.86 19.40 0.89
C GLN A 463 -23.67 20.24 0.43
N SER A 464 -22.46 19.67 0.50
CA SER A 464 -21.25 20.30 -0.02
C SER A 464 -21.35 20.63 -1.52
N GLN A 465 -21.99 19.77 -2.32
CA GLN A 465 -22.15 20.02 -3.75
C GLN A 465 -23.23 21.02 -4.08
N ILE A 466 -24.28 21.17 -3.26
CA ILE A 466 -25.28 22.22 -3.42
C ILE A 466 -24.59 23.59 -3.38
N GLU A 467 -23.74 23.83 -2.38
CA GLU A 467 -22.99 25.09 -2.24
C GLU A 467 -22.08 25.37 -3.44
N ARG A 468 -21.28 24.38 -3.85
CA ARG A 468 -20.41 24.49 -5.03
C ARG A 468 -21.20 24.75 -6.31
N THR A 469 -22.32 24.06 -6.49
CA THR A 469 -23.19 24.21 -7.64
C THR A 469 -23.79 25.62 -7.70
N LEU A 470 -24.28 26.16 -6.58
CA LEU A 470 -24.81 27.53 -6.51
C LEU A 470 -23.74 28.57 -6.82
N ALA A 471 -22.50 28.37 -6.35
CA ALA A 471 -21.39 29.25 -6.68
C ALA A 471 -21.05 29.24 -8.18
N ILE A 472 -21.15 28.09 -8.83
CA ILE A 472 -20.92 27.94 -10.28
C ILE A 472 -22.06 28.58 -11.07
N ALA A 473 -23.31 28.29 -10.72
CA ALA A 473 -24.49 28.84 -11.39
C ALA A 473 -24.55 30.37 -11.37
N LYS A 474 -24.05 31.01 -10.30
CA LYS A 474 -24.06 32.48 -10.13
C LYS A 474 -22.88 33.20 -10.80
N LYS A 475 -21.82 32.49 -11.21
CA LYS A 475 -20.61 33.11 -11.80
C LYS A 475 -20.81 33.64 -13.22
N THR A 476 -21.96 33.42 -13.84
CA THR A 476 -22.21 33.74 -15.25
C THR A 476 -23.41 34.68 -15.48
N ASN A 477 -23.95 35.30 -14.42
CA ASN A 477 -24.94 36.37 -14.53
C ASN A 477 -24.29 37.75 -14.39
#